data_AF-A0A9W8U6M8-F1
#
_entry.id   AF-A0A9W8U6M8-F1
#
_cell.length_a   1.000
_cell.length_b   1.000
_cell.length_c   1.000
_cell.angle_alpha   90.00
_cell.angle_beta   90.00
_cell.angle_gamma   90.00
#
_symmetry.space_group_name_H-M   'P 1'
#
loop_
_entity.id
_entity.type
_entity.pdbx_description
1 polymer ?
#
loop_
_entity_poly.entity_id
_entity_poly.type
_entity_poly.pdbx_seq_one_letter_code
_entity_poly.pdbx_strand_id
1 'polypeptide(L)'
;MVKPIVLASALLAAVTMAAPASKSEEPTAVTVAAEAGEAEESAAEPTQASNDEEPIELMSFMGSCRSCRMSGTSLTCECANGAGGWHRSWVDLNQCVGNADGWIRWWNNGGFGGSCNHLSLDGDSRLRAYCFNNNGYRVMSTLLLNERIHNSWGQLWCGN
;
A
#
# COMPACT_ATOMS: atom_id res chain seq x y z
N MET A 1 62.35 -23.36 -39.85
CA MET A 1 62.31 -24.16 -38.61
C MET A 1 60.90 -24.67 -38.39
N VAL A 2 60.78 -25.92 -37.95
CA VAL A 2 59.65 -26.85 -38.10
C VAL A 2 58.83 -26.95 -36.79
N LYS A 3 57.50 -27.16 -36.93
CA LYS A 3 56.41 -27.49 -35.95
C LYS A 3 56.77 -28.64 -34.96
N PRO A 4 56.11 -28.85 -33.77
CA PRO A 4 54.67 -29.22 -33.64
C PRO A 4 53.94 -28.73 -32.34
N ILE A 5 52.61 -28.52 -32.27
CA ILE A 5 51.43 -29.41 -32.06
C ILE A 5 51.61 -30.54 -31.04
N VAL A 6 50.90 -30.51 -29.88
CA VAL A 6 50.08 -31.59 -29.23
C VAL A 6 49.22 -30.91 -28.13
N LEU A 7 47.88 -30.81 -28.18
CA LEU A 7 46.81 -31.77 -27.81
C LEU A 7 46.80 -32.23 -26.34
N ALA A 8 45.78 -31.85 -25.57
CA ALA A 8 45.17 -32.72 -24.54
C ALA A 8 43.80 -32.19 -24.10
N SER A 9 42.77 -32.88 -24.57
CA SER A 9 41.40 -32.85 -24.07
C SER A 9 41.32 -33.38 -22.63
N ALA A 10 40.39 -32.85 -21.83
CA ALA A 10 39.82 -33.59 -20.71
C ALA A 10 38.35 -33.22 -20.52
N LEU A 11 37.53 -34.27 -20.56
CA LEU A 11 36.09 -34.37 -20.39
C LEU A 11 35.66 -34.33 -18.91
N LEU A 12 34.33 -34.32 -18.71
CA LEU A 12 33.53 -34.71 -17.53
C LEU A 12 33.19 -33.58 -16.53
N ALA A 13 31.96 -33.43 -16.02
CA ALA A 13 30.74 -34.23 -16.12
C ALA A 13 29.49 -33.34 -15.88
N ALA A 14 28.39 -33.65 -16.58
CA ALA A 14 27.08 -33.11 -16.30
C ALA A 14 26.48 -33.81 -15.06
N VAL A 15 26.02 -33.02 -14.08
CA VAL A 15 25.23 -33.53 -12.95
C VAL A 15 23.76 -33.36 -13.30
N THR A 16 23.13 -34.46 -13.70
CA THR A 16 21.68 -34.63 -13.71
C THR A 16 21.22 -34.94 -12.28
N MET A 17 20.38 -34.09 -11.70
CA MET A 17 19.61 -34.46 -10.50
C MET A 17 18.16 -34.70 -10.89
N ALA A 18 17.75 -35.96 -10.79
CA ALA A 18 16.38 -36.42 -10.92
C ALA A 18 15.62 -36.13 -9.62
N ALA A 19 14.42 -35.57 -9.75
CA ALA A 19 13.46 -35.40 -8.66
C ALA A 19 12.65 -36.71 -8.46
N PRO A 20 12.42 -37.17 -7.22
CA PRO A 20 11.51 -38.27 -6.96
C PRO A 20 10.06 -37.78 -6.82
N ALA A 21 9.14 -38.49 -7.48
CA ALA A 21 7.69 -38.40 -7.30
C ALA A 21 7.20 -39.53 -6.37
N SER A 22 6.27 -39.21 -5.45
CA SER A 22 5.44 -40.11 -4.62
C SER A 22 4.86 -39.25 -3.47
N LYS A 23 3.58 -39.24 -3.06
CA LYS A 23 2.42 -40.12 -3.28
C LYS A 23 1.17 -39.45 -2.65
N SER A 24 0.06 -39.57 -3.37
CA SER A 24 -1.37 -39.61 -2.98
C SER A 24 -1.75 -39.47 -1.50
N GLU A 25 -2.61 -38.48 -1.20
CA GLU A 25 -3.69 -38.56 -0.19
C GLU A 25 -4.95 -37.88 -0.76
N GLU A 26 -6.07 -38.60 -0.73
CA GLU A 26 -7.39 -38.27 -1.30
C GLU A 26 -8.38 -37.79 -0.18
N PRO A 27 -9.60 -37.33 -0.52
CA PRO A 27 -10.30 -36.25 0.18
C PRO A 27 -11.23 -36.70 1.31
N THR A 28 -11.37 -35.86 2.35
CA THR A 28 -12.41 -35.99 3.36
C THR A 28 -13.71 -35.32 2.89
N ALA A 29 -14.73 -36.14 2.65
CA ALA A 29 -16.09 -35.73 2.38
C ALA A 29 -16.76 -35.13 3.63
N VAL A 30 -17.33 -33.93 3.48
CA VAL A 30 -18.18 -33.27 4.47
C VAL A 30 -19.63 -33.64 4.16
N THR A 31 -20.31 -34.27 5.10
CA THR A 31 -21.72 -34.65 5.00
C THR A 31 -22.63 -33.45 5.31
N VAL A 32 -23.52 -33.14 4.38
CA VAL A 32 -24.62 -32.17 4.53
C VAL A 32 -25.84 -32.92 5.06
N ALA A 33 -26.35 -32.51 6.22
CA ALA A 33 -27.68 -32.89 6.70
C ALA A 33 -28.58 -31.64 6.60
N ALA A 34 -29.65 -31.78 5.84
CA ALA A 34 -30.74 -30.82 5.76
C ALA A 34 -31.83 -31.24 6.75
N GLU A 35 -32.32 -30.30 7.55
CA GLU A 35 -33.65 -30.38 8.17
C GLU A 35 -34.33 -29.02 7.99
N ALA A 36 -35.59 -29.09 7.56
CA ALA A 36 -36.44 -27.97 7.19
C ALA A 36 -37.54 -27.77 8.22
N GLY A 37 -38.04 -26.53 8.30
CA GLY A 37 -39.30 -26.15 8.97
C GLY A 37 -39.09 -25.55 10.36
N GLU A 38 -39.79 -24.51 10.80
CA GLU A 38 -41.00 -23.84 10.30
C GLU A 38 -40.98 -22.35 10.74
N ALA A 39 -41.82 -21.57 10.06
CA ALA A 39 -42.03 -20.15 10.25
C ALA A 39 -42.62 -19.82 11.62
N GLU A 40 -42.30 -18.63 12.14
CA GLU A 40 -43.23 -17.85 12.95
C GLU A 40 -43.09 -16.37 12.56
N GLU A 41 -44.23 -15.83 12.14
CA GLU A 41 -44.50 -14.47 11.73
C GLU A 41 -44.53 -13.55 12.94
N SER A 42 -43.79 -12.43 12.91
CA SER A 42 -44.10 -11.28 13.76
C SER A 42 -43.71 -10.00 13.06
N ALA A 43 -44.74 -9.23 12.76
CA ALA A 43 -44.67 -7.99 12.03
C ALA A 43 -44.02 -6.86 12.83
N ALA A 44 -43.36 -5.98 12.06
CA ALA A 44 -43.16 -4.56 12.30
C ALA A 44 -42.23 -4.15 13.46
N GLU A 45 -41.01 -3.78 13.10
CA GLU A 45 -40.71 -2.35 12.88
C GLU A 45 -39.48 -2.24 11.96
N PRO A 46 -39.53 -1.50 10.83
CA PRO A 46 -38.33 -1.18 10.10
C PRO A 46 -37.63 -0.10 10.91
N THR A 47 -36.68 -0.48 11.75
CA THR A 47 -35.83 0.50 12.42
C THR A 47 -35.08 1.24 11.33
N GLN A 48 -35.58 2.45 11.08
CA GLN A 48 -35.07 3.40 10.13
C GLN A 48 -33.57 3.50 10.36
N ALA A 49 -32.79 3.22 9.32
CA ALA A 49 -31.43 3.70 9.23
C ALA A 49 -31.51 5.22 9.36
N SER A 50 -31.24 5.72 10.57
CA SER A 50 -31.13 7.14 10.87
C SER A 50 -29.98 7.67 10.04
N ASN A 51 -30.35 8.35 8.96
CA ASN A 51 -29.46 9.20 8.18
C ASN A 51 -29.06 10.40 9.06
N ASP A 52 -28.06 10.26 9.93
CA ASP A 52 -27.50 11.40 10.67
C ASP A 52 -26.00 11.32 10.97
N GLU A 53 -25.29 10.29 10.48
CA GLU A 53 -23.84 10.35 10.34
C GLU A 53 -23.51 9.77 8.97
N GLU A 54 -23.42 10.62 7.95
CA GLU A 54 -22.57 10.27 6.82
C GLU A 54 -21.19 9.99 7.41
N PRO A 55 -20.68 8.74 7.37
CA PRO A 55 -19.33 8.49 7.82
C PRO A 55 -18.42 9.36 6.94
N ILE A 56 -17.34 9.87 7.53
CA ILE A 56 -16.35 10.75 6.89
C ILE A 56 -15.52 10.02 5.81
N GLU A 57 -16.17 9.16 5.02
CA GLU A 57 -15.70 8.44 3.84
C GLU A 57 -15.50 9.38 2.62
N LEU A 58 -15.71 10.70 2.77
CA LEU A 58 -15.84 11.57 1.60
C LEU A 58 -14.53 12.17 1.07
N MET A 59 -13.38 11.98 1.71
CA MET A 59 -12.16 12.69 1.29
C MET A 59 -10.88 11.85 1.31
N SER A 60 -10.92 10.55 1.57
CA SER A 60 -9.69 9.75 1.43
C SER A 60 -9.34 9.58 -0.05
N PHE A 61 -8.11 9.93 -0.46
CA PHE A 61 -7.66 9.69 -1.83
C PHE A 61 -7.68 8.19 -2.21
N MET A 62 -7.55 7.29 -1.24
CA MET A 62 -7.48 5.84 -1.50
C MET A 62 -8.73 5.24 -2.13
N GLY A 63 -9.91 5.83 -1.90
CA GLY A 63 -11.15 5.34 -2.50
C GLY A 63 -11.21 5.57 -4.02
N SER A 64 -10.37 6.48 -4.55
CA SER A 64 -10.43 6.89 -5.96
C SER A 64 -9.06 7.08 -6.61
N CYS A 65 -7.98 6.64 -5.95
CA CYS A 65 -6.63 6.65 -6.47
C CYS A 65 -5.98 5.26 -6.36
N ARG A 66 -4.95 5.02 -7.15
CA ARG A 66 -4.19 3.77 -7.20
C ARG A 66 -2.74 4.00 -7.60
N SER A 67 -1.93 2.95 -7.47
CA SER A 67 -0.53 2.93 -7.92
C SER A 67 0.28 4.07 -7.32
N CYS A 68 0.10 4.28 -6.02
CA CYS A 68 0.69 5.38 -5.29
C CYS A 68 2.15 5.10 -4.96
N ARG A 69 2.99 6.13 -5.03
CA ARG A 69 4.42 6.03 -4.72
C ARG A 69 4.99 7.35 -4.23
N MET A 70 6.04 7.24 -3.43
CA MET A 70 6.85 8.38 -3.01
C MET A 70 7.94 8.69 -4.04
N SER A 71 8.17 9.97 -4.30
CA SER A 71 9.33 10.49 -5.00
C SER A 71 9.84 11.73 -4.27
N GLY A 72 10.91 11.59 -3.49
CA GLY A 72 11.29 12.61 -2.52
C GLY A 72 10.17 12.84 -1.51
N THR A 73 9.71 14.07 -1.37
CA THR A 73 8.56 14.46 -0.52
C THR A 73 7.22 14.42 -1.26
N SER A 74 7.22 14.14 -2.56
CA SER A 74 6.00 14.12 -3.35
C SER A 74 5.33 12.75 -3.34
N LEU A 75 4.05 12.71 -2.99
CA LEU A 75 3.18 11.56 -3.23
C LEU A 75 2.65 11.66 -4.66
N THR A 76 2.83 10.61 -5.46
CA THR A 76 2.28 10.52 -6.82
C THR A 76 1.34 9.33 -6.90
N CYS A 77 0.15 9.51 -7.46
CA CYS A 77 -0.84 8.46 -7.69
C CYS A 77 -1.50 8.60 -9.06
N GLU A 78 -2.21 7.56 -9.50
CA GLU A 78 -3.20 7.64 -10.57
C GLU A 78 -4.58 7.78 -9.94
N CYS A 79 -5.27 8.89 -10.19
CA CYS A 79 -6.51 9.27 -9.54
C CYS A 79 -7.65 9.42 -10.55
N ALA A 80 -8.84 8.96 -10.16
CA ALA A 80 -10.04 9.06 -10.98
C ALA A 80 -10.47 10.53 -11.09
N ASN A 81 -10.86 10.94 -12.30
CA ASN A 81 -11.25 12.33 -12.60
C ASN A 81 -12.76 12.62 -12.51
N GLY A 82 -13.57 11.65 -12.07
CA GLY A 82 -15.03 11.77 -12.01
C GLY A 82 -15.76 11.63 -13.37
N ALA A 83 -15.03 11.61 -14.49
CA ALA A 83 -15.57 11.43 -15.85
C ALA A 83 -15.30 10.02 -16.42
N GLY A 84 -14.95 9.05 -15.55
CA GLY A 84 -14.58 7.68 -15.94
C GLY A 84 -13.12 7.50 -16.38
N GLY A 85 -12.31 8.57 -16.34
CA GLY A 85 -10.89 8.54 -16.65
C GLY A 85 -9.98 8.53 -15.42
N TRP A 86 -8.70 8.21 -15.65
CA TRP A 86 -7.65 8.22 -14.64
C TRP A 86 -6.55 9.21 -15.05
N HIS A 87 -6.09 10.03 -14.11
CA HIS A 87 -5.01 10.99 -14.33
C HIS A 87 -3.90 10.77 -13.33
N ARG A 88 -2.65 10.88 -13.79
CA ARG A 88 -1.50 10.90 -12.89
C ARG A 88 -1.43 12.27 -12.23
N SER A 89 -1.51 12.28 -10.90
CA SER A 89 -1.41 13.50 -10.10
C SER A 89 -0.42 13.32 -8.95
N TRP A 90 0.01 14.44 -8.39
CA TRP A 90 0.98 14.48 -7.31
C TRP A 90 0.69 15.63 -6.36
N VAL A 91 1.17 15.50 -5.13
CA VAL A 91 1.15 16.54 -4.10
C VAL A 91 2.48 16.50 -3.34
N ASP A 92 3.06 17.67 -3.06
CA ASP A 92 4.25 17.77 -2.21
C ASP A 92 3.82 17.77 -0.73
N LEU A 93 4.20 16.73 0.00
CA LEU A 93 3.84 16.59 1.41
C LEU A 93 4.51 17.63 2.30
N ASN A 94 5.57 18.34 1.85
CA ASN A 94 6.10 19.48 2.61
C ASN A 94 5.07 20.58 2.85
N GLN A 95 4.06 20.68 1.99
CA GLN A 95 3.00 21.70 2.12
C GLN A 95 2.09 21.44 3.32
N CYS A 96 2.12 20.24 3.90
CA CYS A 96 1.18 19.88 4.95
C CYS A 96 1.66 18.83 5.95
N VAL A 97 2.91 18.38 5.87
CA VAL A 97 3.54 17.50 6.84
C VAL A 97 4.76 18.21 7.42
N GLY A 98 4.85 18.23 8.74
CA GLY A 98 5.97 18.76 9.51
C GLY A 98 6.63 17.67 10.36
N ASN A 99 7.81 17.98 10.87
CA ASN A 99 8.52 17.18 11.85
C ASN A 99 8.47 17.89 13.22
N ALA A 100 7.88 17.23 14.21
CA ALA A 100 7.85 17.69 15.60
C ALA A 100 8.68 16.75 16.48
N ASP A 101 9.93 17.13 16.75
CA ASP A 101 10.88 16.38 17.59
C ASP A 101 11.07 14.91 17.17
N GLY A 102 11.20 14.67 15.87
CA GLY A 102 11.37 13.34 15.29
C GLY A 102 10.06 12.65 14.90
N TRP A 103 8.91 13.27 15.18
CA TRP A 103 7.59 12.71 14.87
C TRP A 103 6.92 13.47 13.73
N ILE A 104 6.59 12.78 12.64
CA ILE A 104 5.84 13.40 11.53
C ILE A 104 4.39 13.62 11.92
N ARG A 105 3.87 14.81 11.59
CA ARG A 105 2.49 15.21 11.88
C ARG A 105 1.96 16.11 10.77
N TRP A 106 0.64 16.20 10.67
CA TRP A 106 0.00 17.20 9.83
C TRP A 106 0.33 18.61 10.33
N TRP A 107 0.91 19.42 9.45
CA TRP A 107 1.29 20.80 9.71
C TRP A 107 1.40 21.57 8.39
N ASN A 108 0.59 22.62 8.24
CA ASN A 108 0.66 23.54 7.11
C ASN A 108 2.05 24.11 6.89
N ASN A 109 2.54 23.96 5.67
CA ASN A 109 3.88 24.36 5.26
C ASN A 109 4.96 23.80 6.22
N GLY A 110 4.76 22.57 6.71
CA GLY A 110 5.58 21.97 7.76
C GLY A 110 6.99 21.58 7.31
N GLY A 111 7.22 21.37 6.01
CA GLY A 111 8.56 21.20 5.44
C GLY A 111 9.36 20.03 6.00
N PHE A 112 8.70 18.92 6.37
CA PHE A 112 9.37 17.79 7.04
C PHE A 112 10.58 17.24 6.25
N GLY A 113 10.57 17.36 4.91
CA GLY A 113 11.66 16.89 4.05
C GLY A 113 13.03 17.52 4.35
N GLY A 114 13.08 18.68 5.01
CA GLY A 114 14.33 19.31 5.44
C GLY A 114 15.00 18.61 6.64
N SER A 115 14.26 17.78 7.38
CA SER A 115 14.73 17.13 8.62
C SER A 115 14.41 15.64 8.68
N CYS A 116 13.88 15.06 7.60
CA CYS A 116 13.53 13.66 7.50
C CYS A 116 14.16 13.02 6.27
N ASN A 117 14.52 11.74 6.36
CA ASN A 117 15.11 10.96 5.29
C ASN A 117 14.57 9.52 5.27
N HIS A 118 14.98 8.75 4.25
CA HIS A 118 14.53 7.37 4.04
C HIS A 118 13.00 7.25 3.92
N LEU A 119 12.39 8.21 3.21
CA LEU A 119 10.95 8.26 2.98
C LEU A 119 10.51 7.04 2.17
N SER A 120 9.48 6.36 2.64
CA SER A 120 8.85 5.24 1.93
C SER A 120 7.34 5.26 2.14
N LEU A 121 6.61 4.73 1.15
CA LEU A 121 5.20 4.40 1.30
C LEU A 121 5.11 2.92 1.68
N ASP A 122 4.36 2.63 2.73
CA ASP A 122 3.96 1.29 3.10
C ASP A 122 2.51 1.06 2.66
N GLY A 123 2.31 0.05 1.82
CA GLY A 123 1.10 -0.03 0.99
C GLY A 123 0.95 1.23 0.12
N ASP A 124 -0.27 1.75 0.05
CA ASP A 124 -0.58 2.94 -0.75
C ASP A 124 -0.80 4.22 0.08
N SER A 125 -0.79 4.15 1.42
CA SER A 125 -1.24 5.28 2.26
C SER A 125 -0.44 5.56 3.53
N ARG A 126 0.47 4.68 3.96
CA ARG A 126 1.24 4.92 5.20
C ARG A 126 2.61 5.46 4.86
N LEU A 127 2.85 6.74 5.13
CA LEU A 127 4.18 7.34 5.05
C LEU A 127 5.03 6.83 6.21
N ARG A 128 6.23 6.36 5.89
CA ARG A 128 7.30 6.06 6.86
C ARG A 128 8.51 6.93 6.56
N ALA A 129 9.08 7.53 7.59
CA ALA A 129 10.30 8.31 7.48
C ALA A 129 11.14 8.20 8.75
N TYR A 130 12.44 8.45 8.64
CA TYR A 130 13.31 8.70 9.78
C TYR A 130 13.52 10.20 9.89
N CYS A 131 13.22 10.79 11.04
CA CYS A 131 13.27 12.22 11.25
C CYS A 131 14.20 12.57 12.40
N PHE A 132 14.94 13.67 12.26
CA PHE A 132 15.79 14.16 13.34
C PHE A 132 14.93 14.81 14.43
N ASN A 133 15.22 14.46 15.69
CA ASN A 133 14.69 15.16 16.85
C ASN A 133 15.60 16.34 17.24
N ASN A 134 15.21 17.13 18.24
CA ASN A 134 15.94 18.32 18.67
C ASN A 134 17.34 18.02 19.23
N ASN A 135 17.59 16.77 19.62
CA ASN A 135 18.89 16.29 20.09
C ASN A 135 19.77 15.71 18.97
N GLY A 136 19.29 15.73 17.71
CA GLY A 136 20.01 15.20 16.55
C GLY A 136 19.92 13.68 16.37
N TYR A 137 19.11 12.98 17.17
CA TYR A 137 18.85 11.55 16.98
C TYR A 137 17.77 11.33 15.91
N ARG A 138 17.88 10.23 15.16
CA ARG A 138 16.85 9.82 14.20
C ARG A 138 15.78 8.99 14.89
N VAL A 139 14.53 9.41 14.76
CA VAL A 139 13.33 8.71 15.22
C VAL A 139 12.60 8.17 14.00
N MET A 140 12.21 6.90 14.05
CA MET A 140 11.34 6.32 13.03
C MET A 140 9.91 6.78 13.30
N SER A 141 9.26 7.36 12.29
CA SER A 141 7.92 7.91 12.43
C SER A 141 7.03 7.56 11.24
N THR A 142 5.73 7.47 11.51
CA THR A 142 4.71 7.09 10.54
C THR A 142 3.52 8.02 10.55
N LEU A 143 2.94 8.28 9.38
CA LEU A 143 1.74 9.08 9.21
C LEU A 143 0.81 8.41 8.21
N LEU A 144 -0.48 8.33 8.54
CA LEU A 144 -1.50 7.82 7.62
C LEU A 144 -1.96 8.95 6.71
N LEU A 145 -1.59 8.88 5.43
CA LEU A 145 -1.90 9.92 4.43
C LEU A 145 -3.40 10.01 4.15
N ASN A 146 -4.16 8.93 4.33
CA ASN A 146 -5.61 8.90 4.17
C ASN A 146 -6.37 9.86 5.08
N GLU A 147 -5.73 10.33 6.15
CA GLU A 147 -6.37 11.25 7.10
C GLU A 147 -6.61 12.64 6.49
N ARG A 148 -5.75 13.11 5.57
CA ARG A 148 -5.82 14.48 5.03
C ARG A 148 -5.49 14.66 3.55
N ILE A 149 -5.00 13.60 2.88
CA ILE A 149 -4.84 13.62 1.43
C ILE A 149 -6.14 13.20 0.78
N HIS A 150 -6.58 13.99 -0.19
CA HIS A 150 -7.80 13.74 -0.94
C HIS A 150 -7.56 13.82 -2.45
N ASN A 151 -8.47 13.21 -3.20
CA ASN A 151 -8.57 13.35 -4.63
C ASN A 151 -9.74 14.28 -4.96
N SER A 152 -9.47 15.36 -5.68
CA SER A 152 -10.49 16.25 -6.23
C SER A 152 -10.37 16.25 -7.75
N TRP A 153 -11.31 15.63 -8.44
CA TRP A 153 -11.38 15.59 -9.92
C TRP A 153 -10.08 15.11 -10.60
N GLY A 154 -9.39 14.13 -10.00
CA GLY A 154 -8.15 13.57 -10.51
C GLY A 154 -6.90 14.31 -10.05
N GLN A 155 -7.05 15.35 -9.23
CA GLN A 155 -5.96 16.10 -8.62
C GLN A 155 -5.81 15.71 -7.14
N LEU A 156 -4.61 15.27 -6.75
CA LEU A 156 -4.25 15.10 -5.35
C LEU A 156 -4.14 16.46 -4.67
N TRP A 157 -4.69 16.55 -3.48
CA TRP A 157 -4.60 17.75 -2.66
C TRP A 157 -4.39 17.37 -1.21
N CYS A 158 -3.74 18.26 -0.48
CA CYS A 158 -3.54 18.13 0.95
C CYS A 158 -4.30 19.24 1.66
N GLY A 159 -5.34 18.88 2.42
CA GLY A 159 -6.23 19.84 3.07
C GLY A 159 -6.16 19.86 4.60
N ASN A 160 -6.71 20.92 5.18
CA ASN A 160 -7.13 20.95 6.59
C ASN A 160 -8.64 20.96 6.67
#